data_AF-A0A3R6RDT2-F1
#
_entry.id   AF-A0A3R6RDT2-F1
#
_cell.length_a   1.000
_cell.length_b   1.000
_cell.length_c   1.000
_cell.angle_alpha   90.00
_cell.angle_beta   90.00
_cell.angle_gamma   90.00
#
_symmetry.space_group_name_H-M   'P 1'
#
loop_
_entity.id
_entity.type
_entity.pdbx_description
1 polymer ?
#
loop_
_entity_poly.entity_id
_entity_poly.type
_entity_poly.pdbx_seq_one_letter_code
_entity_poly.pdbx_strand_id
1 'polypeptide(L)'
;MRKNRTKSGKIMTVALAATFAVSLLAGCNGADSESTEKNKGTTEISTEATTEKTEAQTTEAASTEAKTETQTTEAASSEEDAGATEEGTSTAELQEEAVSALPGTYPIDMIFSSGAGGWSTTLTLSQDGSFTGAFSDSEMGERDENEYPNGTVYVCNFSGQFKDIKKVNDYTYSMTLDSVKVSEDEEKIEDGIRYKAGAPSGMDSGTEIYFYTPDAPVSELPEAFLSWWQESADGSATLDCYAIYNKSADSGFFEYAK
;
A
#
# COMPACT_ATOMS: atom_id res chain seq x y z
N MET A 1 5.43 -68.33 -2.26
CA MET A 1 6.02 -67.00 -2.01
C MET A 1 5.48 -66.00 -3.03
N ARG A 2 5.01 -64.82 -2.61
CA ARG A 2 4.74 -63.67 -3.49
C ARG A 2 5.54 -62.49 -2.95
N LYS A 3 6.30 -61.79 -3.80
CA LYS A 3 7.10 -60.61 -3.42
C LYS A 3 6.38 -59.35 -3.91
N ASN A 4 5.79 -58.59 -3.00
CA ASN A 4 5.27 -57.25 -3.35
C ASN A 4 6.45 -56.28 -3.44
N ARG A 5 6.53 -55.50 -4.52
CA ARG A 5 7.52 -54.43 -4.69
C ARG A 5 6.97 -53.13 -4.11
N THR A 6 7.71 -52.48 -3.22
CA THR A 6 7.49 -51.08 -2.85
C THR A 6 7.71 -50.18 -4.06
N LYS A 7 6.77 -49.28 -4.34
CA LYS A 7 6.99 -48.14 -5.25
C LYS A 7 7.65 -47.03 -4.44
N SER A 8 8.88 -46.65 -4.79
CA SER A 8 9.48 -45.42 -4.28
C SER A 8 8.93 -44.24 -5.07
N GLY A 9 8.38 -43.23 -4.38
CA GLY A 9 7.98 -41.97 -5.00
C GLY A 9 9.20 -41.07 -5.19
N LYS A 10 9.42 -40.60 -6.43
CA LYS A 10 10.40 -39.52 -6.67
C LYS A 10 9.73 -38.19 -6.37
N ILE A 11 10.26 -37.47 -5.38
CA ILE A 11 9.94 -36.06 -5.16
C ILE A 11 10.59 -35.29 -6.31
N MET A 12 9.83 -34.47 -7.02
CA MET A 12 10.31 -33.70 -8.17
C MET A 12 10.37 -32.23 -7.79
N THR A 13 11.53 -31.80 -7.28
CA THR A 13 11.78 -30.41 -6.91
C THR A 13 11.75 -29.52 -8.15
N VAL A 14 10.80 -28.59 -8.21
CA VAL A 14 10.75 -27.53 -9.22
C VAL A 14 11.57 -26.36 -8.67
N ALA A 15 12.67 -26.02 -9.35
CA ALA A 15 13.43 -24.82 -9.06
C ALA A 15 12.79 -23.65 -9.82
N LEU A 16 12.22 -22.69 -9.08
CA LEU A 16 11.73 -21.43 -9.66
C LEU A 16 12.91 -20.46 -9.76
N ALA A 17 13.31 -20.11 -10.99
CA ALA A 17 14.40 -19.18 -11.24
C ALA A 17 13.86 -17.75 -11.40
N ALA A 18 13.97 -16.94 -10.35
CA ALA A 18 13.64 -15.52 -10.40
C ALA A 18 14.73 -14.75 -11.16
N THR A 19 14.42 -14.26 -12.37
CA THR A 19 15.33 -13.44 -13.17
C THR A 19 15.07 -11.95 -12.93
N PHE A 20 15.84 -11.32 -12.04
CA PHE A 20 15.83 -9.87 -11.88
C PHE A 20 16.34 -9.18 -13.15
N ALA A 21 15.47 -8.40 -13.79
CA ALA A 21 15.82 -7.54 -14.92
C ALA A 21 16.37 -6.20 -14.41
N VAL A 22 17.69 -6.08 -14.28
CA VAL A 22 18.33 -4.81 -13.90
C VAL A 22 18.30 -3.84 -15.09
N SER A 23 17.32 -2.94 -15.08
CA SER A 23 17.19 -1.85 -16.06
C SER A 23 18.27 -0.79 -15.87
N LEU A 24 19.43 -1.01 -16.52
CA LEU A 24 20.51 -0.01 -16.58
C LEU A 24 20.07 1.24 -17.35
N LEU A 25 19.70 2.30 -16.63
CA LEU A 25 19.50 3.63 -17.21
C LEU A 25 20.84 4.21 -17.68
N ALA A 26 21.14 4.01 -18.96
CA ALA A 26 22.29 4.63 -19.62
C ALA A 26 22.10 6.16 -19.70
N GLY A 27 22.84 6.90 -18.88
CA GLY A 27 22.79 8.36 -18.86
C GLY A 27 23.27 8.99 -20.17
N CYS A 28 22.35 9.48 -20.98
CA CYS A 28 22.64 10.28 -22.17
C CYS A 28 23.07 11.70 -21.79
N ASN A 29 24.34 11.90 -21.42
CA ASN A 29 24.93 13.22 -21.28
C ASN A 29 25.55 13.69 -22.61
N GLY A 30 25.21 14.88 -23.09
CA GLY A 30 25.69 15.39 -24.38
C GLY A 30 25.56 16.90 -24.52
N ALA A 31 26.33 17.44 -25.47
CA ALA A 31 26.50 18.86 -25.79
C ALA A 31 27.24 19.70 -24.73
N ASP A 32 28.52 19.86 -24.99
CA ASP A 32 29.44 20.85 -24.42
C ASP A 32 28.86 22.28 -24.42
N SER A 33 29.25 23.08 -23.41
CA SER A 33 29.46 24.51 -23.65
C SER A 33 30.71 24.98 -22.90
N GLU A 34 31.69 25.46 -23.68
CA GLU A 34 32.99 25.91 -23.18
C GLU A 34 32.90 27.35 -22.69
N SER A 35 33.23 27.61 -21.43
CA SER A 35 33.61 28.95 -20.98
C SER A 35 34.75 28.88 -19.96
N THR A 36 35.93 29.31 -20.39
CA THR A 36 37.11 29.41 -19.53
C THR A 36 37.10 30.72 -18.76
N GLU A 37 37.29 30.66 -17.44
CA GLU A 37 38.07 31.72 -16.79
C GLU A 37 38.94 31.17 -15.65
N LYS A 38 40.15 31.73 -15.54
CA LYS A 38 41.11 31.39 -14.49
C LYS A 38 41.08 32.44 -13.40
N ASN A 39 40.98 32.02 -12.15
CA ASN A 39 41.71 32.72 -11.10
C ASN A 39 42.35 31.74 -10.11
N LYS A 40 43.49 32.13 -9.56
CA LYS A 40 44.32 31.35 -8.63
C LYS A 40 44.66 32.25 -7.44
N GLY A 41 43.78 32.27 -6.44
CA GLY A 41 43.94 33.01 -5.20
C GLY A 41 44.46 32.12 -4.08
N THR A 42 45.67 32.38 -3.60
CA THR A 42 46.32 31.67 -2.50
C THR A 42 45.83 32.18 -1.14
N THR A 43 45.49 31.24 -0.24
CA THR A 43 45.59 31.27 1.25
C THR A 43 45.17 32.52 2.03
N GLU A 44 44.39 32.32 3.10
CA GLU A 44 44.74 32.71 4.48
C GLU A 44 43.90 31.85 5.45
N ILE A 45 44.45 31.54 6.63
CA ILE A 45 43.71 30.88 7.73
C ILE A 45 43.59 31.93 8.85
N SER A 46 42.37 32.17 9.34
CA SER A 46 42.19 32.96 10.57
C SER A 46 41.22 32.29 11.52
N THR A 47 41.75 31.84 12.64
CA THR A 47 40.99 31.42 13.82
C THR A 47 40.78 32.64 14.70
N GLU A 48 39.54 32.97 15.03
CA GLU A 48 39.22 33.57 16.33
C GLU A 48 37.97 32.89 16.92
N ALA A 49 38.02 32.64 18.22
CA ALA A 49 36.91 32.12 18.99
C ALA A 49 36.62 33.11 20.12
N THR A 50 35.36 33.50 20.27
CA THR A 50 34.90 34.33 21.39
C THR A 50 33.76 33.64 22.10
N THR A 51 34.04 33.25 23.35
CA THR A 51 33.04 32.74 24.29
C THR A 51 32.42 33.88 25.05
N GLU A 52 31.10 34.03 25.00
CA GLU A 52 30.34 34.65 26.10
C GLU A 52 29.16 33.75 26.51
N LYS A 53 28.58 34.05 27.68
CA LYS A 53 27.91 33.08 28.54
C LYS A 53 26.91 33.84 29.44
N THR A 54 25.84 33.17 29.85
CA THR A 54 24.85 33.66 30.86
C THR A 54 23.87 34.68 30.23
N GLU A 55 22.59 34.79 30.61
CA GLU A 55 21.85 34.20 31.75
C GLU A 55 20.46 33.67 31.34
N ALA A 56 19.72 33.09 32.29
CA ALA A 56 18.44 32.43 32.07
C ALA A 56 17.24 33.39 32.00
N GLN A 57 16.08 32.88 31.56
CA GLN A 57 14.86 33.08 32.36
C GLN A 57 13.88 31.90 32.27
N THR A 58 13.38 31.48 33.43
CA THR A 58 12.28 30.52 33.59
C THR A 58 10.96 31.28 33.68
N THR A 59 9.91 30.82 32.99
CA THR A 59 8.52 31.18 33.30
C THR A 59 7.60 29.97 33.25
N GLU A 60 7.18 29.53 34.43
CA GLU A 60 6.08 28.60 34.66
C GLU A 60 4.75 29.35 34.65
N ALA A 61 3.70 28.77 34.07
CA ALA A 61 2.33 29.28 34.19
C ALA A 61 1.32 28.13 34.02
N ALA A 62 0.57 27.81 35.08
CA ALA A 62 -0.47 26.79 35.06
C ALA A 62 -1.84 27.38 35.44
N SER A 63 -2.88 27.01 34.69
CA SER A 63 -4.25 26.78 35.18
C SER A 63 -5.05 26.08 34.08
N THR A 64 -5.72 24.94 34.28
CA THR A 64 -6.74 24.55 35.28
C THR A 64 -8.17 24.78 34.78
N GLU A 65 -8.95 23.73 34.95
CA GLU A 65 -10.30 23.41 34.48
C GLU A 65 -11.38 24.49 34.56
N ALA A 66 -12.39 24.36 33.69
CA ALA A 66 -13.76 24.82 33.96
C ALA A 66 -14.80 23.84 33.38
N LYS A 67 -15.45 23.06 34.25
CA LYS A 67 -16.63 22.24 33.92
C LYS A 67 -17.89 23.11 33.97
N THR A 68 -18.78 22.98 32.98
CA THR A 68 -20.20 23.39 33.11
C THR A 68 -21.11 22.38 32.41
N GLU A 69 -22.01 21.76 33.17
CA GLU A 69 -23.18 21.05 32.64
C GLU A 69 -24.36 22.03 32.51
N THR A 70 -25.26 21.81 31.56
CA THR A 70 -26.68 22.21 31.70
C THR A 70 -27.56 21.26 30.89
N GLN A 71 -28.41 20.53 31.61
CA GLN A 71 -29.50 19.73 31.07
C GLN A 71 -30.78 20.58 31.12
N THR A 72 -31.62 20.55 30.10
CA THR A 72 -33.03 20.96 30.21
C THR A 72 -33.89 20.17 29.22
N THR A 73 -34.99 19.65 29.73
CA THR A 73 -36.04 18.92 29.01
C THR A 73 -37.35 19.69 29.11
N GLU A 74 -38.17 19.71 28.05
CA GLU A 74 -39.62 19.42 28.14
C GLU A 74 -40.23 19.21 26.75
N ALA A 75 -41.52 18.88 26.65
CA ALA A 75 -42.08 18.17 25.50
C ALA A 75 -43.58 18.46 25.20
N ALA A 76 -44.02 17.91 24.04
CA ALA A 76 -45.37 17.43 23.69
C ALA A 76 -46.38 18.34 22.95
N SER A 77 -47.26 17.65 22.20
CA SER A 77 -48.49 18.08 21.48
C SER A 77 -48.35 18.92 20.19
N SER A 78 -49.10 18.65 19.10
CA SER A 78 -49.93 17.48 18.71
C SER A 78 -50.32 17.52 17.20
N GLU A 79 -51.07 16.51 16.71
CA GLU A 79 -51.55 16.25 15.32
C GLU A 79 -52.33 17.43 14.66
N GLU A 80 -52.68 17.49 13.36
CA GLU A 80 -53.01 16.53 12.26
C GLU A 80 -52.65 17.21 10.88
N ASP A 81 -52.79 16.74 9.62
CA ASP A 81 -53.44 15.60 8.91
C ASP A 81 -52.80 15.43 7.47
N ALA A 82 -53.20 14.39 6.72
CA ALA A 82 -53.33 14.27 5.24
C ALA A 82 -52.09 14.25 4.29
N GLY A 83 -51.77 13.03 3.79
CA GLY A 83 -52.18 12.67 2.41
C GLY A 83 -51.12 12.46 1.30
N ALA A 84 -50.85 11.17 0.98
CA ALA A 84 -50.16 10.65 -0.22
C ALA A 84 -48.67 11.03 -0.40
N THR A 85 -47.79 10.20 -1.00
CA THR A 85 -48.03 9.08 -1.94
C THR A 85 -47.11 7.89 -1.64
N GLU A 86 -47.64 6.67 -1.74
CA GLU A 86 -46.85 5.42 -1.72
C GLU A 86 -46.12 5.22 -3.06
N GLU A 87 -44.97 5.89 -3.25
CA GLU A 87 -43.97 5.36 -4.18
C GLU A 87 -43.20 4.24 -3.46
N GLY A 88 -43.53 3.01 -3.82
CA GLY A 88 -42.83 1.83 -3.33
C GLY A 88 -41.40 1.77 -3.88
N THR A 89 -40.48 2.49 -3.23
CA THR A 89 -39.03 2.27 -3.36
C THR A 89 -38.76 0.84 -2.92
N SER A 90 -38.77 -0.06 -3.90
CA SER A 90 -38.23 -1.41 -3.78
C SER A 90 -36.73 -1.27 -3.61
N THR A 91 -36.29 -1.04 -2.37
CA THR A 91 -34.92 -1.31 -1.94
C THR A 91 -34.65 -2.77 -2.25
N ALA A 92 -34.07 -3.02 -3.43
CA ALA A 92 -33.55 -4.32 -3.78
C ALA A 92 -32.40 -4.59 -2.82
N GLU A 93 -32.66 -5.40 -1.80
CA GLU A 93 -31.61 -5.88 -0.90
C GLU A 93 -30.51 -6.48 -1.77
N LEU A 94 -29.29 -5.94 -1.69
CA LEU A 94 -28.15 -6.41 -2.46
C LEU A 94 -27.80 -7.81 -1.97
N GLN A 95 -28.32 -8.83 -2.66
CA GLN A 95 -28.08 -10.22 -2.35
C GLN A 95 -26.63 -10.54 -2.76
N GLU A 96 -25.76 -10.66 -1.77
CA GLU A 96 -24.37 -11.07 -1.99
C GLU A 96 -24.32 -12.50 -2.57
N GLU A 97 -24.04 -12.63 -3.86
CA GLU A 97 -23.97 -13.92 -4.55
C GLU A 97 -22.57 -14.52 -4.42
N ALA A 98 -22.45 -15.70 -3.80
CA ALA A 98 -21.16 -16.36 -3.60
C ALA A 98 -20.59 -16.90 -4.92
N VAL A 99 -19.33 -16.55 -5.22
CA VAL A 99 -18.66 -16.90 -6.49
C VAL A 99 -17.33 -17.60 -6.24
N SER A 100 -16.90 -18.43 -7.20
CA SER A 100 -15.61 -19.14 -7.14
C SER A 100 -14.49 -18.47 -7.95
N ALA A 101 -14.73 -17.26 -8.46
CA ALA A 101 -13.82 -16.55 -9.35
C ALA A 101 -14.13 -15.04 -9.35
N LEU A 102 -13.08 -14.23 -9.43
CA LEU A 102 -13.16 -12.79 -9.72
C LEU A 102 -13.28 -12.55 -11.25
N PRO A 103 -13.91 -11.44 -11.68
CA PRO A 103 -14.02 -11.09 -13.09
C PRO A 103 -12.74 -10.41 -13.60
N GLY A 104 -12.47 -10.54 -14.90
CA GLY A 104 -11.35 -9.86 -15.57
C GLY A 104 -10.46 -10.78 -16.39
N THR A 105 -9.29 -10.27 -16.78
CA THR A 105 -8.28 -11.01 -17.54
C THR A 105 -7.04 -11.16 -16.67
N TYR A 106 -6.51 -12.38 -16.56
CA TYR A 106 -5.52 -12.73 -15.53
C TYR A 106 -4.15 -13.14 -16.11
N PRO A 107 -3.03 -12.86 -15.40
CA PRO A 107 -2.98 -12.18 -14.10
C PRO A 107 -3.29 -10.68 -14.18
N ILE A 108 -3.87 -10.16 -13.10
CA ILE A 108 -3.99 -8.71 -12.87
C ILE A 108 -2.84 -8.33 -11.94
N ASP A 109 -2.01 -7.38 -12.35
CA ASP A 109 -0.84 -6.95 -11.61
C ASP A 109 -1.09 -5.55 -11.02
N MET A 110 -0.94 -5.41 -9.70
CA MET A 110 -1.39 -4.25 -8.93
C MET A 110 -0.27 -3.65 -8.07
N ILE A 111 -0.42 -2.37 -7.71
CA ILE A 111 0.48 -1.62 -6.82
C ILE A 111 -0.29 -0.85 -5.75
N PHE A 112 0.24 -0.87 -4.52
CA PHE A 112 -0.11 0.00 -3.39
C PHE A 112 1.12 0.85 -3.05
N SER A 113 0.96 2.18 -3.11
CA SER A 113 1.96 3.16 -2.67
C SER A 113 1.30 4.52 -2.47
N SER A 114 1.92 5.41 -1.70
CA SER A 114 1.49 6.82 -1.53
C SER A 114 1.98 7.77 -2.62
N GLY A 115 2.63 7.29 -3.68
CA GLY A 115 3.33 8.14 -4.68
C GLY A 115 4.55 8.93 -4.15
N ALA A 116 4.71 9.01 -2.82
CA ALA A 116 5.79 9.68 -2.10
C ALA A 116 6.56 8.69 -1.21
N GLY A 117 7.87 8.90 -1.09
CA GLY A 117 8.80 7.96 -0.45
C GLY A 117 9.33 6.89 -1.40
N GLY A 118 10.20 6.01 -0.89
CA GLY A 118 10.88 4.98 -1.68
C GLY A 118 10.27 3.58 -1.52
N TRP A 119 8.95 3.49 -1.38
CA TRP A 119 8.24 2.27 -0.98
C TRP A 119 7.07 1.90 -1.90
N SER A 120 6.78 0.60 -1.97
CA SER A 120 5.53 0.06 -2.53
C SER A 120 5.29 -1.39 -2.09
N THR A 121 4.04 -1.83 -2.17
CA THR A 121 3.67 -3.25 -2.24
C THR A 121 3.09 -3.55 -3.62
N THR A 122 3.58 -4.58 -4.30
CA THR A 122 2.97 -5.11 -5.53
C THR A 122 2.26 -6.44 -5.28
N LEU A 123 1.26 -6.72 -6.11
CA LEU A 123 0.54 -8.00 -6.16
C LEU A 123 0.42 -8.49 -7.61
N THR A 124 0.53 -9.81 -7.81
CA THR A 124 0.11 -10.50 -9.04
C THR A 124 -1.04 -11.41 -8.64
N LEU A 125 -2.25 -11.02 -9.01
CA LEU A 125 -3.52 -11.67 -8.65
C LEU A 125 -3.93 -12.70 -9.71
N SER A 126 -4.48 -13.83 -9.25
CA SER A 126 -5.10 -14.87 -10.07
C SER A 126 -6.62 -14.91 -9.91
N GLN A 127 -7.31 -15.51 -10.89
CA GLN A 127 -8.77 -15.49 -10.98
C GLN A 127 -9.49 -16.13 -9.78
N ASP A 128 -8.86 -17.11 -9.12
CA ASP A 128 -9.37 -17.81 -7.95
C ASP A 128 -9.08 -17.09 -6.61
N GLY A 129 -8.57 -15.85 -6.67
CA GLY A 129 -8.18 -15.08 -5.49
C GLY A 129 -6.84 -15.48 -4.89
N SER A 130 -6.09 -16.40 -5.50
CA SER A 130 -4.69 -16.64 -5.12
C SER A 130 -3.78 -15.52 -5.65
N PHE A 131 -2.71 -15.19 -4.92
CA PHE A 131 -1.78 -14.13 -5.32
C PHE A 131 -0.34 -14.37 -4.84
N THR A 132 0.60 -13.74 -5.52
CA THR A 132 1.96 -13.45 -5.03
C THR A 132 2.14 -11.94 -4.87
N GLY A 133 3.02 -11.50 -3.98
CA GLY A 133 3.32 -10.09 -3.80
C GLY A 133 4.74 -9.83 -3.30
N ALA A 134 5.17 -8.58 -3.46
CA ALA A 134 6.46 -8.11 -2.97
C ALA A 134 6.32 -6.69 -2.39
N PHE A 135 6.74 -6.52 -1.15
CA PHE A 135 6.92 -5.20 -0.52
C PHE A 135 8.40 -4.81 -0.55
N SER A 136 8.66 -3.54 -0.82
CA SER A 136 9.98 -2.91 -0.68
C SER A 136 9.83 -1.52 -0.09
N ASP A 137 10.74 -1.11 0.79
CA ASP A 137 10.86 0.26 1.31
C ASP A 137 12.34 0.64 1.46
N SER A 138 12.68 1.87 1.10
CA SER A 138 14.04 2.35 0.85
C SER A 138 14.48 3.39 1.89
N GLU A 139 14.75 2.93 3.10
CA GLU A 139 15.28 3.73 4.20
C GLU A 139 16.78 4.06 4.01
N MET A 140 17.05 4.87 3.00
CA MET A 140 18.39 5.37 2.62
C MET A 140 19.04 6.21 3.73
N GLY A 141 18.27 6.65 4.73
CA GLY A 141 18.76 7.30 5.94
C GLY A 141 19.25 6.34 7.03
N GLU A 142 18.73 5.11 7.10
CA GLU A 142 19.16 4.09 8.08
C GLU A 142 20.45 3.43 7.59
N ARG A 143 21.60 4.06 7.86
CA ARG A 143 22.91 3.67 7.33
C ARG A 143 24.01 3.62 8.40
N ASP A 144 24.97 2.71 8.25
CA ASP A 144 26.28 2.79 8.93
C ASP A 144 27.35 3.17 7.92
N GLU A 145 28.23 4.12 8.24
CA GLU A 145 29.21 4.68 7.29
C GLU A 145 30.32 3.69 6.88
N ASN A 146 30.46 2.56 7.57
CA ASN A 146 31.51 1.55 7.36
C ASN A 146 30.94 0.23 6.81
N GLU A 147 29.76 -0.18 7.28
CA GLU A 147 29.15 -1.47 6.92
C GLU A 147 28.14 -1.35 5.76
N TYR A 148 27.22 -0.38 5.81
CA TYR A 148 26.17 -0.18 4.81
C TYR A 148 25.92 1.33 4.55
N PRO A 149 26.91 2.03 3.93
CA PRO A 149 26.90 3.50 3.81
C PRO A 149 25.83 4.04 2.86
N ASN A 150 25.22 3.17 2.05
CA ASN A 150 24.17 3.49 1.10
C ASN A 150 22.76 3.23 1.67
N GLY A 151 22.63 2.85 2.94
CA GLY A 151 21.35 2.75 3.64
C GLY A 151 20.77 1.35 3.76
N THR A 152 19.49 1.29 4.12
CA THR A 152 18.75 0.06 4.36
C THR A 152 17.56 -0.05 3.40
N VAL A 153 17.27 -1.26 2.95
CA VAL A 153 16.04 -1.58 2.21
C VAL A 153 15.30 -2.69 2.95
N TYR A 154 14.07 -2.43 3.36
CA TYR A 154 13.18 -3.45 3.89
C TYR A 154 12.50 -4.17 2.72
N VAL A 155 12.53 -5.50 2.70
CA VAL A 155 11.96 -6.35 1.64
C VAL A 155 11.10 -7.45 2.23
N CYS A 156 9.98 -7.76 1.60
CA CYS A 156 9.15 -8.90 1.97
C CYS A 156 8.50 -9.52 0.72
N ASN A 157 8.96 -10.70 0.33
CA ASN A 157 8.33 -11.52 -0.70
C ASN A 157 7.24 -12.40 -0.05
N PHE A 158 6.04 -12.48 -0.61
CA PHE A 158 4.93 -13.24 -0.02
C PHE A 158 3.97 -13.84 -1.05
N SER A 159 3.11 -14.75 -0.59
CA SER A 159 1.99 -15.31 -1.34
C SER A 159 0.78 -15.49 -0.44
N GLY A 160 -0.44 -15.39 -0.98
CA GLY A 160 -1.66 -15.54 -0.20
C GLY A 160 -2.87 -15.97 -1.02
N GLN A 161 -4.01 -16.02 -0.34
CA GLN A 161 -5.28 -16.48 -0.86
C GLN A 161 -6.43 -15.67 -0.25
N PHE A 162 -7.31 -15.11 -1.10
CA PHE A 162 -8.61 -14.62 -0.70
C PHE A 162 -9.65 -15.75 -0.69
N LYS A 163 -10.64 -15.67 0.20
CA LYS A 163 -11.77 -16.60 0.30
C LYS A 163 -13.09 -15.85 0.47
N ASP A 164 -14.16 -16.64 0.56
CA ASP A 164 -15.51 -16.16 0.82
C ASP A 164 -15.91 -15.04 -0.15
N ILE A 165 -15.47 -15.17 -1.41
CA ILE A 165 -15.64 -14.19 -2.48
C ILE A 165 -17.11 -14.15 -2.86
N LYS A 166 -17.72 -12.96 -2.80
CA LYS A 166 -19.10 -12.72 -3.21
C LYS A 166 -19.18 -11.52 -4.13
N LYS A 167 -20.10 -11.56 -5.08
CA LYS A 167 -20.50 -10.39 -5.85
C LYS A 167 -21.49 -9.56 -5.01
N VAL A 168 -21.17 -8.30 -4.74
CA VAL A 168 -22.03 -7.37 -3.97
C VAL A 168 -22.94 -6.59 -4.92
N ASN A 169 -22.39 -6.12 -6.04
CA ASN A 169 -23.10 -5.47 -7.15
C ASN A 169 -22.31 -5.73 -8.45
N ASP A 170 -22.64 -5.07 -9.57
CA ASP A 170 -22.00 -5.34 -10.87
C ASP A 170 -20.50 -5.00 -10.95
N TYR A 171 -19.98 -4.18 -10.04
CA TYR A 171 -18.61 -3.64 -10.06
C TYR A 171 -17.83 -3.90 -8.76
N THR A 172 -18.45 -4.50 -7.74
CA THR A 172 -17.87 -4.70 -6.40
C THR A 172 -18.02 -6.15 -5.94
N TYR A 173 -16.91 -6.72 -5.48
CA TYR A 173 -16.84 -8.05 -4.89
C TYR A 173 -16.28 -7.95 -3.47
N SER A 174 -16.93 -8.59 -2.49
CA SER A 174 -16.47 -8.68 -1.10
C SER A 174 -15.69 -9.99 -0.90
N MET A 175 -14.62 -9.95 -0.10
CA MET A 175 -13.79 -11.12 0.21
C MET A 175 -13.04 -10.97 1.54
N THR A 176 -12.48 -12.07 2.03
CA THR A 176 -11.66 -12.14 3.26
C THR A 176 -10.30 -12.74 2.93
N LEU A 177 -9.24 -12.28 3.59
CA LEU A 177 -7.92 -12.90 3.51
C LEU A 177 -7.91 -14.23 4.27
N ASP A 178 -7.68 -15.35 3.59
CA ASP A 178 -7.61 -16.68 4.22
C ASP A 178 -6.24 -16.94 4.83
N SER A 179 -5.20 -16.67 4.06
CA SER A 179 -3.82 -16.91 4.46
C SER A 179 -2.86 -16.01 3.69
N VAL A 180 -1.77 -15.64 4.37
CA VAL A 180 -0.56 -15.07 3.77
C VAL A 180 0.63 -15.82 4.33
N LYS A 181 1.59 -16.09 3.46
CA LYS A 181 2.86 -16.71 3.76
C LYS A 181 3.97 -15.82 3.25
N VAL A 182 4.77 -15.30 4.17
CA VAL A 182 6.04 -14.61 3.88
C VAL A 182 7.11 -15.64 3.51
N SER A 183 7.98 -15.30 2.57
CA SER A 183 9.23 -16.03 2.30
C SER A 183 10.30 -15.54 3.27
N GLU A 184 10.99 -16.47 3.94
CA GLU A 184 12.10 -16.15 4.83
C GLU A 184 13.36 -15.85 3.99
N ASP A 185 13.69 -14.57 3.86
CA ASP A 185 14.94 -14.08 3.26
C ASP A 185 15.93 -13.66 4.37
N GLU A 186 17.21 -14.04 4.25
CA GLU A 186 18.25 -13.69 5.24
C GLU A 186 18.70 -12.22 5.13
N GLU A 187 18.97 -11.56 6.27
CA GLU A 187 19.55 -10.20 6.28
C GLU A 187 20.95 -10.21 5.66
N LYS A 188 21.17 -9.34 4.67
CA LYS A 188 22.38 -9.32 3.84
C LYS A 188 22.82 -7.90 3.50
N ILE A 189 24.10 -7.72 3.19
CA ILE A 189 24.65 -6.46 2.68
C ILE A 189 25.21 -6.69 1.28
N GLU A 190 24.70 -5.95 0.30
CA GLU A 190 25.12 -5.97 -1.11
C GLU A 190 25.29 -4.54 -1.61
N ASP A 191 26.40 -4.26 -2.31
CA ASP A 191 26.76 -2.93 -2.84
C ASP A 191 26.61 -1.76 -1.83
N GLY A 192 26.87 -2.03 -0.55
CA GLY A 192 26.79 -1.06 0.54
C GLY A 192 25.37 -0.74 1.04
N ILE A 193 24.36 -1.47 0.56
CA ILE A 193 22.97 -1.43 1.03
C ILE A 193 22.70 -2.66 1.90
N ARG A 194 22.03 -2.48 3.04
CA ARG A 194 21.59 -3.56 3.93
C ARG A 194 20.14 -3.94 3.63
N TYR A 195 19.90 -5.17 3.22
CA TYR A 195 18.56 -5.71 2.95
C TYR A 195 18.04 -6.47 4.18
N LYS A 196 16.84 -6.12 4.65
CA LYS A 196 16.23 -6.66 5.87
C LYS A 196 14.81 -7.16 5.60
N ALA A 197 14.36 -8.13 6.39
CA ALA A 197 12.97 -8.59 6.36
C ALA A 197 12.01 -7.45 6.77
N GLY A 198 11.07 -7.11 5.88
CA GLY A 198 9.93 -6.25 6.13
C GLY A 198 8.65 -7.04 6.43
N ALA A 199 7.50 -6.42 6.24
CA ALA A 199 6.18 -7.05 6.33
C ALA A 199 5.43 -6.95 4.98
N PRO A 200 4.41 -7.78 4.71
CA PRO A 200 3.58 -7.68 3.51
C PRO A 200 2.62 -6.48 3.64
N SER A 201 3.14 -5.26 3.52
CA SER A 201 2.40 -4.02 3.84
C SER A 201 1.09 -3.89 3.05
N GLY A 202 0.00 -3.63 3.76
CA GLY A 202 -1.37 -3.59 3.22
C GLY A 202 -2.02 -4.96 2.97
N MET A 203 -1.32 -6.06 3.27
CA MET A 203 -1.80 -7.44 3.11
C MET A 203 -1.30 -8.38 4.23
N ASP A 204 -0.98 -7.85 5.41
CA ASP A 204 -0.63 -8.62 6.61
C ASP A 204 -1.86 -9.26 7.27
N SER A 205 -3.01 -8.61 7.14
CA SER A 205 -4.30 -9.04 7.69
C SER A 205 -5.45 -8.41 6.89
N GLY A 206 -6.64 -9.03 6.93
CA GLY A 206 -7.85 -8.38 6.43
C GLY A 206 -9.10 -9.25 6.39
N THR A 207 -10.14 -8.83 7.10
CA THR A 207 -11.46 -9.49 7.15
C THR A 207 -12.51 -8.79 6.29
N GLU A 208 -12.27 -7.53 5.96
CA GLU A 208 -13.12 -6.70 5.11
C GLU A 208 -12.25 -6.17 3.96
N ILE A 209 -12.34 -6.83 2.81
CA ILE A 209 -11.58 -6.53 1.60
C ILE A 209 -12.56 -6.48 0.42
N TYR A 210 -12.38 -5.50 -0.46
CA TYR A 210 -13.15 -5.35 -1.69
C TYR A 210 -12.27 -5.45 -2.92
N PHE A 211 -12.80 -6.03 -3.99
CA PHE A 211 -12.25 -5.96 -5.34
C PHE A 211 -13.22 -5.15 -6.22
N TYR A 212 -12.69 -4.17 -6.94
CA TYR A 212 -13.44 -3.26 -7.81
C TYR A 212 -13.07 -3.49 -9.28
N THR A 213 -14.07 -3.41 -10.18
CA THR A 213 -13.87 -3.45 -11.63
C THR A 213 -13.66 -2.03 -12.20
N PRO A 214 -13.11 -1.90 -13.43
CA PRO A 214 -13.01 -0.61 -14.13
C PRO A 214 -14.31 0.19 -14.18
N ASP A 215 -15.46 -0.48 -14.30
CA ASP A 215 -16.78 0.15 -14.38
C ASP A 215 -17.30 0.72 -13.04
N ALA A 216 -16.54 0.60 -11.95
CA ALA A 216 -16.95 1.09 -10.63
C ALA A 216 -17.09 2.63 -10.61
N PRO A 217 -18.26 3.19 -10.27
CA PRO A 217 -18.45 4.64 -10.24
C PRO A 217 -17.63 5.31 -9.13
N VAL A 218 -16.77 6.27 -9.48
CA VAL A 218 -15.87 6.95 -8.51
C VAL A 218 -16.65 7.61 -7.38
N SER A 219 -17.85 8.14 -7.66
CA SER A 219 -18.75 8.74 -6.68
C SER A 219 -19.33 7.78 -5.63
N GLU A 220 -19.16 6.47 -5.79
CA GLU A 220 -19.63 5.44 -4.85
C GLU A 220 -18.50 4.75 -4.09
N LEU A 221 -17.24 5.05 -4.42
CA LEU A 221 -16.07 4.44 -3.81
C LEU A 221 -15.62 5.21 -2.54
N PRO A 222 -15.03 4.55 -1.53
CA PRO A 222 -14.66 5.21 -0.29
C PRO A 222 -13.57 6.27 -0.48
N GLU A 223 -13.73 7.46 0.09
CA GLU A 223 -12.75 8.56 0.02
C GLU A 223 -11.34 8.13 0.50
N ALA A 224 -11.26 7.33 1.57
CA ALA A 224 -10.02 6.76 2.07
C ALA A 224 -9.32 5.86 1.03
N PHE A 225 -10.07 5.00 0.34
CA PHE A 225 -9.55 4.19 -0.77
C PHE A 225 -9.07 5.07 -1.93
N LEU A 226 -9.88 6.05 -2.34
CA LEU A 226 -9.55 6.96 -3.44
C LEU A 226 -8.32 7.84 -3.15
N SER A 227 -8.02 8.11 -1.87
CA SER A 227 -6.81 8.86 -1.47
C SER A 227 -5.49 8.17 -1.86
N TRP A 228 -5.54 6.86 -2.16
CA TRP A 228 -4.40 6.10 -2.66
C TRP A 228 -4.28 6.12 -4.20
N TRP A 229 -5.28 6.62 -4.94
CA TRP A 229 -5.35 6.53 -6.41
C TRP A 229 -4.51 7.62 -7.11
N GLN A 230 -3.19 7.42 -7.16
CA GLN A 230 -2.22 8.38 -7.68
C GLN A 230 -2.43 8.74 -9.17
N GLU A 231 -2.89 7.79 -9.98
CA GLU A 231 -3.15 7.98 -11.42
C GLU A 231 -4.64 8.26 -11.72
N SER A 232 -5.37 8.84 -10.77
CA SER A 232 -6.74 9.31 -10.99
C SER A 232 -6.78 10.31 -12.15
N ALA A 233 -7.46 9.94 -13.24
CA ALA A 233 -7.67 10.83 -14.37
C ALA A 233 -8.67 11.92 -13.94
N ASP A 234 -8.20 13.18 -13.86
CA ASP A 234 -8.98 14.35 -13.41
C ASP A 234 -10.37 14.40 -14.06
N GLY A 235 -11.40 14.03 -13.29
CA GLY A 235 -12.80 14.03 -13.73
C GLY A 235 -13.31 12.76 -14.43
N SER A 236 -12.64 11.61 -14.32
CA SER A 236 -13.28 10.34 -14.73
C SER A 236 -14.48 10.02 -13.84
N ALA A 237 -15.49 9.39 -14.43
CA ALA A 237 -16.70 8.92 -13.74
C ALA A 237 -16.53 7.52 -13.16
N THR A 238 -15.56 6.76 -13.67
CA THR A 238 -15.31 5.35 -13.41
C THR A 238 -13.86 5.11 -12.98
N LEU A 239 -13.60 3.98 -12.34
CA LEU A 239 -12.27 3.65 -11.82
C LEU A 239 -11.26 3.32 -12.93
N ASP A 240 -11.74 2.91 -14.11
CA ASP A 240 -11.02 2.67 -15.36
C ASP A 240 -9.91 1.58 -15.31
N CYS A 241 -9.60 1.04 -14.12
CA CYS A 241 -8.69 -0.07 -13.85
C CYS A 241 -9.29 -1.04 -12.81
N TYR A 242 -8.73 -2.26 -12.68
CA TYR A 242 -9.06 -3.14 -11.55
C TYR A 242 -8.37 -2.67 -10.27
N ALA A 243 -9.01 -2.87 -9.11
CA ALA A 243 -8.41 -2.50 -7.82
C ALA A 243 -8.80 -3.43 -6.67
N ILE A 244 -8.03 -3.38 -5.58
CA ILE A 244 -8.37 -3.98 -4.29
C ILE A 244 -8.29 -2.91 -3.19
N TYR A 245 -9.32 -2.84 -2.34
CA TYR A 245 -9.28 -2.09 -1.10
C TYR A 245 -9.26 -3.04 0.09
N ASN A 246 -8.12 -3.16 0.77
CA ASN A 246 -8.06 -3.79 2.07
C ASN A 246 -8.46 -2.76 3.14
N LYS A 247 -9.77 -2.62 3.36
CA LYS A 247 -10.35 -1.69 4.34
C LYS A 247 -9.92 -1.99 5.78
N SER A 248 -9.51 -3.24 6.07
CA SER A 248 -8.99 -3.62 7.38
C SER A 248 -7.60 -3.04 7.68
N ALA A 249 -6.83 -2.71 6.64
CA ALA A 249 -5.49 -2.11 6.71
C ALA A 249 -5.42 -0.72 6.05
N ASP A 250 -6.57 -0.11 5.73
CA ASP A 250 -6.73 1.13 4.96
C ASP A 250 -5.74 1.24 3.77
N SER A 251 -5.71 0.21 2.92
CA SER A 251 -4.71 0.08 1.84
C SER A 251 -5.38 -0.13 0.48
N GLY A 252 -5.16 0.83 -0.44
CA GLY A 252 -5.65 0.78 -1.83
C GLY A 252 -4.59 0.28 -2.82
N PHE A 253 -4.88 -0.83 -3.49
CA PHE A 253 -4.08 -1.41 -4.56
C PHE A 253 -4.77 -1.17 -5.90
N PHE A 254 -4.05 -0.70 -6.91
CA PHE A 254 -4.59 -0.41 -8.25
C PHE A 254 -3.80 -1.18 -9.31
N GLU A 255 -4.46 -1.70 -10.34
CA GLU A 255 -3.84 -2.30 -11.51
C GLU A 255 -2.93 -1.27 -12.21
N TYR A 256 -1.70 -1.66 -12.55
CA TYR A 256 -0.81 -0.77 -13.30
C TYR A 256 -1.07 -0.86 -14.81
N ALA A 257 -1.01 0.28 -15.50
CA ALA A 257 -1.10 0.35 -16.95
C ALA A 257 0.09 -0.35 -17.63
N LYS A 258 -0.14 -0.97 -18.79
CA LYS A 258 0.84 -1.76 -19.57
C LYS A 258 1.14 -1.12 -20.94
#